data_AF-A0A2V5ST87-F1
#
_entry.id   AF-A0A2V5ST87-F1
#
_cell.length_a   1.000
_cell.length_b   1.000
_cell.length_c   1.000
_cell.angle_alpha   90.00
_cell.angle_beta   90.00
_cell.angle_gamma   90.00
#
_symmetry.space_group_name_H-M   'P 1'
#
loop_
_entity.id
_entity.type
_entity.pdbx_description
1 polymer ?
#
loop_
_entity_poly.entity_id
_entity_poly.type
_entity_poly.pdbx_seq_one_letter_code
_entity_poly.pdbx_strand_id
1 'polypeptide(L)'
;MDGFLGLDILIRHKAVINCRTKLIFFKVDRSRPLQLASVALSEKFTKIPLRREKNGALTVPCSIHRQAGRLLVDTGAFVTVFDEGLLKSFGIALQPTRVSAHFTSGVARKISAGQINDLTIGNFRVPPEKLGAAVLPNFALEQGNTHINGILGMDLLFICHGIIDFDSMDLFLK
;
A
#
# COMPACT_ATOMS: atom_id res chain seq x y z
N MET A 1 -20.83 6.58 5.06
CA MET A 1 -19.57 6.48 4.28
C MET A 1 -20.00 6.78 2.87
N ASP A 2 -19.66 7.97 2.37
CA ASP A 2 -20.41 8.63 1.31
C ASP A 2 -19.69 8.52 -0.04
N GLY A 3 -19.47 7.27 -0.45
CA GLY A 3 -18.87 6.91 -1.75
C GLY A 3 -17.38 6.57 -1.70
N PHE A 4 -16.97 5.63 -2.55
CA PHE A 4 -15.57 5.26 -2.78
C PHE A 4 -15.17 5.68 -4.21
N LEU A 5 -13.98 6.28 -4.35
CA LEU A 5 -13.37 6.53 -5.66
C LEU A 5 -12.61 5.27 -6.11
N GLY A 6 -13.17 4.56 -7.08
CA GLY A 6 -12.59 3.33 -7.61
C GLY A 6 -11.40 3.56 -8.54
N LEU A 7 -10.62 2.49 -8.74
CA LEU A 7 -9.47 2.48 -9.66
C LEU A 7 -9.86 2.81 -11.11
N ASP A 8 -11.10 2.53 -11.51
CA ASP A 8 -11.62 2.84 -12.83
C ASP A 8 -11.63 4.36 -13.11
N ILE A 9 -12.03 5.17 -12.12
CA ILE A 9 -12.02 6.64 -12.21
C ILE A 9 -10.57 7.15 -12.14
N LEU A 10 -9.79 6.65 -11.16
CA LEU A 10 -8.42 7.10 -10.92
C LEU A 10 -7.52 6.88 -12.14
N ILE A 11 -7.60 5.70 -12.76
CA ILE A 11 -6.82 5.36 -13.97
C ILE A 11 -7.35 6.16 -15.17
N ARG A 12 -8.68 6.22 -15.38
CA ARG A 12 -9.28 6.96 -16.51
C ARG A 12 -8.85 8.42 -16.55
N HIS A 13 -8.73 9.04 -15.38
CA HIS A 13 -8.38 10.45 -15.24
C HIS A 13 -6.92 10.69 -14.90
N LYS A 14 -6.06 9.66 -14.99
CA LYS A 14 -4.61 9.77 -14.76
C LYS A 14 -4.33 10.52 -13.47
N ALA A 15 -5.02 10.10 -12.42
CA ALA A 15 -5.02 10.81 -11.15
C ALA A 15 -3.63 10.76 -10.51
N VAL A 16 -3.35 11.72 -9.64
CA VAL A 16 -2.23 11.68 -8.72
C VAL A 16 -2.77 11.86 -7.31
N ILE A 17 -2.47 10.91 -6.42
CA ILE A 17 -2.81 11.02 -5.00
C ILE A 17 -1.55 11.34 -4.23
N ASN A 18 -1.54 12.45 -3.50
CA ASN A 18 -0.51 12.75 -2.52
C ASN A 18 -1.06 12.39 -1.13
N CYS A 19 -0.61 11.25 -0.60
CA CYS A 19 -1.07 10.70 0.66
C CYS A 19 -0.70 11.58 1.86
N ARG A 20 0.41 12.34 1.77
CA ARG A 20 0.86 13.24 2.83
C ARG A 20 -0.04 14.47 2.95
N THR A 21 -0.36 15.11 1.83
CA THR A 21 -1.22 16.31 1.83
C THR A 21 -2.71 15.96 1.78
N LYS A 22 -3.04 14.68 1.56
CA LYS A 22 -4.41 14.16 1.39
C LYS A 22 -5.15 14.82 0.22
N LEU A 23 -4.40 15.17 -0.82
CA LEU A 23 -4.92 15.76 -2.04
C LEU A 23 -4.92 14.74 -3.17
N ILE A 24 -5.96 14.81 -3.99
CA ILE A 24 -6.07 14.10 -5.26
C ILE A 24 -6.15 15.12 -6.38
N PHE A 25 -5.38 14.90 -7.44
CA PHE A 25 -5.35 15.71 -8.64
C PHE A 25 -5.82 14.87 -9.82
N PHE A 26 -6.71 15.41 -10.64
CA PHE A 26 -7.16 14.79 -11.88
C PHE A 26 -6.60 15.54 -13.07
N LYS A 27 -6.08 14.81 -14.06
CA LYS A 27 -5.49 15.42 -15.24
C LYS A 27 -6.61 15.91 -16.18
N VAL A 28 -6.70 17.23 -16.33
CA VAL A 28 -7.68 17.88 -17.21
C VAL A 28 -7.15 17.93 -18.66
N ASP A 29 -5.91 18.38 -18.84
CA ASP A 29 -5.25 18.38 -20.14
C ASP A 29 -4.38 17.13 -20.30
N ARG A 30 -4.83 16.23 -21.16
CA ARG A 30 -4.16 14.95 -21.42
C ARG A 30 -2.95 15.08 -22.35
N SER A 31 -2.82 16.19 -23.08
CA SER A 31 -1.75 16.43 -24.05
C SER A 31 -0.43 16.81 -23.38
N ARG A 32 -0.49 17.36 -22.16
CA ARG A 32 0.68 17.78 -21.40
C ARG A 32 1.18 16.66 -20.47
N PRO A 33 2.40 16.13 -20.65
CA PRO A 33 2.96 15.16 -19.72
C PRO A 33 3.23 15.84 -18.36
N LEU A 34 2.89 15.16 -17.26
CA LEU A 34 3.32 15.59 -15.94
C LEU A 34 4.79 15.20 -15.77
N GLN A 35 5.61 16.13 -15.28
CA GLN A 35 7.00 15.87 -14.91
C GLN A 35 7.11 15.37 -13.47
N LEU A 36 6.12 14.59 -13.00
CA LEU A 36 6.04 14.19 -11.60
C LEU A 36 7.24 13.33 -11.19
N ALA A 37 7.64 12.38 -12.03
CA ALA A 37 8.76 11.50 -11.72
C ALA A 37 10.08 12.26 -11.55
N SER A 38 10.40 13.23 -12.42
CA SER A 38 11.63 14.01 -12.31
C SER A 38 11.62 14.89 -11.06
N VAL A 39 10.49 15.55 -10.77
CA VAL A 39 10.32 16.37 -9.55
C VAL A 39 10.40 15.52 -8.28
N ALA A 40 9.74 14.36 -8.24
CA ALA A 40 9.79 13.46 -7.09
C ALA A 40 11.23 12.96 -6.85
N LEU A 41 11.94 12.56 -7.91
CA LEU A 41 13.34 12.11 -7.80
C LEU A 41 14.28 13.24 -7.36
N SER A 42 14.10 14.48 -7.83
CA SER A 42 14.89 15.63 -7.35
C SER A 42 14.65 15.90 -5.87
N GLU A 43 13.42 15.68 -5.40
CA GLU A 43 13.00 15.75 -4.00
C GLU A 43 13.37 14.51 -3.18
N LYS A 44 14.22 13.62 -3.71
CA LYS A 44 14.74 12.41 -3.03
C LYS A 44 13.68 11.35 -2.72
N PHE A 45 12.59 11.32 -3.47
CA PHE A 45 11.68 10.18 -3.43
C PHE A 45 12.32 8.95 -4.09
N THR A 46 11.98 7.78 -3.58
CA THR A 46 12.22 6.49 -4.23
C THR A 46 11.03 6.14 -5.09
N LYS A 47 11.26 5.96 -6.40
CA LYS A 47 10.26 5.48 -7.35
C LYS A 47 10.14 3.95 -7.28
N ILE A 48 8.91 3.45 -7.14
CA ILE A 48 8.57 2.03 -7.04
C ILE A 48 7.45 1.74 -8.05
N PRO A 49 7.67 0.85 -9.02
CA PRO A 49 6.65 0.54 -10.02
C PRO A 49 5.46 -0.20 -9.37
N LEU A 50 4.25 0.29 -9.63
CA LEU A 50 3.01 -0.40 -9.32
C LEU A 50 2.77 -1.50 -10.34
N ARG A 51 2.36 -2.67 -9.86
CA ARG A 51 1.87 -3.73 -10.73
C ARG A 51 0.36 -3.82 -10.62
N ARG A 52 -0.32 -3.78 -11.75
CA ARG A 52 -1.74 -4.10 -11.83
C ARG A 52 -1.91 -5.61 -12.00
N GLU A 53 -2.52 -6.26 -11.02
CA GLU A 53 -2.82 -7.69 -11.06
C GLU A 53 -4.02 -7.99 -11.98
N LYS A 54 -4.27 -9.27 -12.27
CA LYS A 54 -5.32 -9.70 -13.22
C LYS A 54 -6.73 -9.22 -12.84
N ASN A 55 -7.04 -9.13 -11.55
CA ASN A 55 -8.33 -8.63 -11.05
C ASN A 55 -8.37 -7.11 -10.87
N GLY A 56 -7.31 -6.41 -11.30
CA GLY A 56 -7.20 -4.96 -11.26
C GLY A 56 -6.54 -4.38 -10.02
N ALA A 57 -6.24 -5.17 -8.99
CA ALA A 57 -5.59 -4.69 -7.78
C ALA A 57 -4.19 -4.13 -8.06
N LEU A 58 -3.78 -3.11 -7.30
CA LEU A 58 -2.46 -2.50 -7.43
C LEU A 58 -1.54 -3.01 -6.33
N THR A 59 -0.35 -3.47 -6.71
CA THR A 59 0.58 -4.04 -5.75
C THR A 59 1.98 -3.47 -5.92
N VAL A 60 2.75 -3.46 -4.84
CA VAL A 60 4.17 -3.11 -4.82
C VAL A 60 5.00 -4.27 -4.26
N PRO A 61 6.25 -4.47 -4.72
CA PRO A 61 7.15 -5.43 -4.10
C PRO A 61 7.49 -5.00 -2.67
N CYS A 62 7.63 -5.94 -1.76
CA CYS A 62 8.13 -5.71 -0.41
C CYS A 62 9.07 -6.82 0.04
N SER A 63 9.80 -6.60 1.13
CA SER A 63 10.56 -7.65 1.81
C SER A 63 10.67 -7.38 3.31
N ILE A 64 10.55 -8.43 4.12
CA ILE A 64 10.82 -8.48 5.56
C ILE A 64 11.76 -9.66 5.81
N HIS A 65 12.81 -9.50 6.62
CA HIS A 65 13.83 -10.53 6.85
C HIS A 65 14.43 -11.12 5.56
N ARG A 66 14.56 -10.29 4.51
CA ARG A 66 14.98 -10.66 3.15
C ARG A 66 14.04 -11.62 2.41
N GLN A 67 12.85 -11.89 2.94
CA GLN A 67 11.83 -12.68 2.25
C GLN A 67 10.97 -11.77 1.39
N ALA A 68 11.05 -11.99 0.07
CA ALA A 68 10.33 -11.21 -0.90
C ALA A 68 8.83 -11.50 -0.85
N GLY A 69 8.04 -10.46 -1.05
CA GLY A 69 6.59 -10.50 -1.05
C GLY A 69 6.01 -9.32 -1.80
N ARG A 70 4.69 -9.15 -1.68
CA ARG A 70 3.99 -7.99 -2.25
C ARG A 70 2.93 -7.46 -1.31
N LEU A 71 2.71 -6.15 -1.39
CA LEU A 71 1.64 -5.48 -0.68
C LEU A 71 0.59 -4.99 -1.66
N LEU A 72 -0.69 -5.19 -1.32
CA LEU A 72 -1.82 -4.51 -1.95
C LEU A 72 -1.80 -3.04 -1.51
N VAL A 73 -1.81 -2.10 -2.46
CA VAL A 73 -1.90 -0.67 -2.14
C VAL A 73 -3.37 -0.29 -1.98
N ASP A 74 -3.75 0.15 -0.77
CA ASP A 74 -5.13 0.49 -0.44
C ASP A 74 -5.19 1.79 0.38
N THR A 75 -5.48 2.91 -0.30
CA THR A 75 -5.69 4.21 0.37
C THR A 75 -6.98 4.25 1.20
N GLY A 76 -7.87 3.26 1.09
CA GLY A 76 -9.05 3.09 1.94
C GLY A 76 -8.74 2.35 3.24
N ALA A 77 -7.61 1.65 3.33
CA ALA A 77 -7.16 1.02 4.56
C ALA A 77 -6.51 2.07 5.48
N PHE A 78 -7.06 2.25 6.68
CA PHE A 78 -6.50 3.21 7.65
C PHE A 78 -5.13 2.80 8.18
N VAL A 79 -4.92 1.49 8.34
CA VAL A 79 -3.68 0.89 8.86
C VAL A 79 -3.11 -0.12 7.88
N THR A 80 -1.79 -0.23 7.87
CA THR A 80 -1.06 -1.26 7.14
C THR A 80 -1.13 -2.55 7.93
N VAL A 81 -1.58 -3.62 7.26
CA VAL A 81 -1.83 -4.92 7.89
C VAL A 81 -1.18 -6.03 7.08
N PHE A 82 -0.35 -6.83 7.71
CA PHE A 82 0.21 -8.05 7.15
C PHE A 82 -0.62 -9.27 7.53
N ASP A 83 -0.46 -10.34 6.76
CA ASP A 83 -0.98 -11.65 7.17
C ASP A 83 -0.35 -12.08 8.50
N GLU A 84 -1.22 -12.45 9.45
CA GLU A 84 -0.80 -12.84 10.79
C GLU A 84 0.06 -14.11 10.78
N GLY A 85 -0.28 -15.10 9.94
CA GLY A 85 0.46 -16.35 9.81
C GLY A 85 1.86 -16.12 9.27
N LEU A 86 1.98 -15.22 8.29
CA LEU A 86 3.26 -14.79 7.72
C LEU A 86 4.16 -14.13 8.78
N LEU A 87 3.67 -13.15 9.53
CA LEU A 87 4.52 -12.49 10.53
C LEU A 87 4.95 -13.46 11.64
N LYS A 88 4.06 -14.38 12.04
CA LYS A 88 4.39 -15.45 12.99
C LYS A 88 5.47 -16.38 12.44
N SER A 89 5.41 -16.77 11.16
CA SER A 89 6.43 -17.63 10.56
C SER A 89 7.80 -16.95 10.47
N PHE A 90 7.83 -15.61 10.47
CA PHE A 90 9.07 -14.82 10.54
C PHE A 90 9.59 -14.63 11.97
N GLY A 91 8.91 -15.18 12.98
CA GLY A 91 9.27 -15.03 14.39
C GLY A 91 8.94 -13.65 14.97
N ILE A 92 8.08 -12.88 14.33
CA ILE A 92 7.68 -11.55 14.82
C ILE A 92 6.64 -11.72 15.92
N ALA A 93 6.95 -11.20 17.12
CA ALA A 93 6.04 -11.21 18.25
C ALA A 93 4.85 -10.25 18.00
N LEU A 94 3.64 -10.75 18.16
CA LEU A 94 2.40 -10.00 17.96
C LEU A 94 1.71 -9.71 19.29
N GLN A 95 1.33 -8.46 19.48
CA GLN A 95 0.60 -7.99 20.66
C GLN A 95 -0.84 -7.64 20.28
N PRO A 96 -1.86 -8.12 21.01
CA PRO A 96 -3.25 -7.75 20.76
C PRO A 96 -3.46 -6.24 20.85
N THR A 97 -4.27 -5.67 19.96
CA THR A 97 -4.69 -4.27 20.03
C THR A 97 -6.18 -4.15 20.32
N ARG A 98 -6.65 -2.92 20.56
CA ARG A 98 -8.09 -2.61 20.62
C ARG A 98 -8.70 -2.32 19.24
N VAL A 99 -7.90 -2.37 18.18
CA VAL A 99 -8.33 -2.06 16.81
C VAL A 99 -8.88 -3.30 16.13
N SER A 100 -9.91 -3.13 15.31
CA SER A 100 -10.44 -4.17 14.44
C SER A 100 -10.54 -3.67 13.00
N ALA A 101 -10.13 -4.52 12.05
CA ALA A 101 -10.28 -4.27 10.62
C ALA A 101 -11.67 -4.72 10.18
N HIS A 102 -12.35 -3.87 9.43
CA HIS A 102 -13.58 -4.22 8.72
C HIS A 102 -13.24 -4.41 7.25
N PHE A 103 -13.25 -5.65 6.81
CA PHE A 103 -13.04 -5.97 5.40
C PHE A 103 -14.37 -5.88 4.65
N THR A 104 -14.30 -5.88 3.32
CA THR A 104 -15.47 -5.84 2.42
C THR A 104 -16.45 -7.00 2.63
N SER A 105 -16.03 -8.07 3.31
CA SER A 105 -16.89 -9.19 3.73
C SER A 105 -17.82 -8.87 4.90
N GLY A 106 -17.70 -7.69 5.53
CA GLY A 106 -18.50 -7.28 6.68
C GLY A 106 -18.08 -7.88 8.02
N VAL A 107 -17.12 -8.82 8.02
CA VAL A 107 -16.62 -9.46 9.25
C VAL A 107 -15.49 -8.63 9.85
N ALA A 108 -15.69 -8.17 11.09
CA ALA A 108 -14.65 -7.54 11.88
C ALA A 108 -13.57 -8.57 12.28
N ARG A 109 -12.31 -8.26 12.02
CA ARG A 109 -11.15 -9.06 12.46
C ARG A 109 -10.33 -8.25 13.44
N LYS A 110 -9.96 -8.86 14.57
CA LYS A 110 -9.06 -8.23 15.53
C LYS A 110 -7.69 -8.03 14.89
N ILE A 111 -7.11 -6.85 15.11
CA ILE A 111 -5.75 -6.53 14.68
C ILE A 111 -4.81 -6.74 15.86
N SER A 112 -3.73 -7.49 15.64
CA SER A 112 -2.55 -7.47 16.51
C SER A 112 -1.49 -6.55 15.90
N ALA A 113 -0.49 -6.14 16.67
CA ALA A 113 0.63 -5.34 16.17
C ALA A 113 1.97 -6.02 16.44
N GLY A 114 2.86 -5.98 15.45
CA GLY A 114 4.22 -6.50 15.56
C GLY A 114 5.24 -5.41 15.22
N GLN A 115 6.36 -5.38 15.94
CA GLN A 115 7.48 -4.51 15.60
C GLN A 115 8.22 -5.05 14.37
N ILE A 116 8.35 -4.23 13.33
CA ILE A 116 9.08 -4.58 12.12
C ILE A 116 10.15 -3.52 11.88
N ASN A 117 11.41 -3.95 11.73
CA ASN A 117 12.57 -3.05 11.70
C ASN A 117 13.27 -2.98 10.34
N ASP A 118 12.93 -3.89 9.42
CA ASP A 118 13.64 -4.07 8.16
C ASP A 118 12.71 -4.20 6.94
N LEU A 119 11.47 -3.72 7.07
CA LEU A 119 10.54 -3.66 5.94
C LEU A 119 11.13 -2.80 4.82
N THR A 120 11.11 -3.35 3.62
CA THR A 120 11.40 -2.62 2.38
C THR A 120 10.18 -2.66 1.46
N ILE A 121 9.96 -1.59 0.71
CA ILE A 121 8.99 -1.50 -0.37
C ILE A 121 9.74 -1.12 -1.64
N GLY A 122 9.91 -2.06 -2.56
CA GLY A 122 10.93 -1.95 -3.61
C GLY A 122 12.30 -1.66 -3.01
N ASN A 123 12.93 -0.58 -3.44
CA ASN A 123 14.23 -0.14 -2.94
C ASN A 123 14.15 0.85 -1.76
N PHE A 124 12.93 1.17 -1.30
CA PHE A 124 12.72 2.08 -0.17
C PHE A 124 12.77 1.30 1.15
N ARG A 125 13.57 1.76 2.11
CA ARG A 125 13.59 1.22 3.48
C ARG A 125 12.57 1.98 4.31
N VAL A 126 11.55 1.27 4.80
CA VAL A 126 10.56 1.83 5.71
C VAL A 126 11.20 2.04 7.08
N PRO A 127 10.94 3.17 7.77
CA PRO A 127 11.37 3.34 9.15
C PRO A 127 10.82 2.22 10.06
N PRO A 128 11.55 1.82 11.12
CA PRO A 128 11.04 0.84 12.08
C PRO A 128 9.68 1.26 12.65
N GLU A 129 8.68 0.40 12.55
CA GLU A 129 7.30 0.72 12.88
C GLU A 129 6.55 -0.49 13.46
N LYS A 130 5.53 -0.22 14.28
CA LYS A 130 4.58 -1.25 14.73
C LYS A 130 3.46 -1.38 13.71
N LEU A 131 3.47 -2.48 12.95
CA LEU A 131 2.51 -2.71 11.89
C LEU A 131 1.46 -3.73 12.31
N GLY A 132 0.27 -3.58 11.72
CA GLY A 132 -0.87 -4.44 11.98
C GLY A 132 -0.66 -5.86 11.44
N ALA A 133 -1.30 -6.80 12.09
CA ALA A 133 -1.36 -8.20 11.72
C ALA A 133 -2.80 -8.68 11.90
N ALA A 134 -3.37 -9.33 10.90
CA ALA A 134 -4.68 -9.95 10.99
C ALA A 134 -4.76 -11.15 10.06
N VAL A 135 -5.75 -12.02 10.31
CA VAL A 135 -6.15 -13.03 9.32
C VAL A 135 -6.76 -12.31 8.14
N LEU A 136 -6.02 -12.25 7.03
CA LEU A 136 -6.46 -11.59 5.82
C LEU A 136 -7.42 -12.49 5.03
N PRO A 137 -8.47 -11.91 4.41
CA PRO A 137 -9.37 -12.68 3.57
C PRO A 137 -8.67 -13.15 2.28
N ASN A 138 -9.11 -14.27 1.71
CA ASN A 138 -8.48 -14.85 0.50
C ASN A 138 -8.39 -13.86 -0.66
N PHE A 139 -9.36 -12.94 -0.81
CA PHE A 139 -9.29 -11.91 -1.84
C PHE A 139 -8.08 -10.99 -1.67
N ALA A 140 -7.59 -10.78 -0.45
CA ALA A 140 -6.40 -9.99 -0.21
C ALA A 140 -5.13 -10.80 -0.49
N LEU A 141 -5.16 -12.13 -0.33
CA LEU A 141 -4.00 -13.03 -0.41
C LEU A 141 -3.76 -13.62 -1.81
N GLU A 142 -4.82 -13.93 -2.55
CA GLU A 142 -4.78 -14.59 -3.85
C GLU A 142 -5.11 -13.62 -4.98
N GLN A 143 -4.07 -13.12 -5.63
CA GLN A 143 -4.16 -12.20 -6.76
C GLN A 143 -3.66 -12.90 -8.03
N GLY A 144 -4.36 -13.96 -8.45
CA GLY A 144 -3.87 -14.89 -9.47
C GLY A 144 -2.74 -15.76 -8.91
N ASN A 145 -1.57 -15.80 -9.57
CA ASN A 145 -0.40 -16.56 -9.09
C ASN A 145 0.45 -15.77 -8.07
N THR A 146 0.04 -14.56 -7.73
CA THR A 146 0.76 -13.68 -6.83
C THR A 146 0.24 -13.87 -5.41
N HIS A 147 1.10 -14.32 -4.51
CA HIS A 147 0.84 -14.28 -3.08
C HIS A 147 1.04 -12.86 -2.56
N ILE A 148 0.01 -12.28 -1.95
CA ILE A 148 0.07 -10.98 -1.29
C ILE A 148 0.32 -11.20 0.20
N ASN A 149 1.25 -10.44 0.75
CA ASN A 149 1.73 -10.56 2.12
C ASN A 149 0.99 -9.61 3.08
N GLY A 150 0.30 -8.61 2.54
CA GLY A 150 -0.38 -7.60 3.33
C GLY A 150 -1.02 -6.49 2.49
N ILE A 151 -1.63 -5.55 3.19
CA ILE A 151 -2.23 -4.33 2.67
C ILE A 151 -1.38 -3.15 3.15
N LEU A 152 -0.87 -2.36 2.22
CA LEU A 152 -0.23 -1.08 2.46
C LEU A 152 -1.31 0.00 2.60
N GLY A 153 -1.51 0.46 3.82
CA GLY A 153 -2.54 1.43 4.20
C GLY A 153 -2.03 2.87 4.32
N MET A 154 -2.96 3.75 4.69
CA MET A 154 -2.73 5.18 4.78
C MET A 154 -1.78 5.61 5.88
N ASP A 155 -1.58 4.83 6.93
CA ASP A 155 -0.58 5.09 7.97
C ASP A 155 0.85 5.16 7.38
N LEU A 156 1.31 4.10 6.72
CA LEU A 156 2.63 4.06 6.09
C LEU A 156 2.68 4.96 4.86
N LEU A 157 1.63 4.99 4.04
CA LEU A 157 1.59 5.93 2.91
C LEU A 157 1.69 7.38 3.38
N PHE A 158 1.16 7.74 4.54
CA PHE A 158 1.29 9.09 5.10
C PHE A 158 2.69 9.35 5.67
N ILE A 159 3.21 8.43 6.50
CA ILE A 159 4.52 8.55 7.15
C ILE A 159 5.66 8.55 6.13
N CYS A 160 5.54 7.75 5.05
CA CYS A 160 6.52 7.65 3.98
C CYS A 160 6.23 8.61 2.79
N HIS A 161 5.40 9.63 3.04
CA HIS A 161 5.10 10.71 2.10
C HIS A 161 4.53 10.25 0.73
N GLY A 162 3.85 9.11 0.68
CA GLY A 162 3.41 8.43 -0.53
C GLY A 162 2.76 9.32 -1.57
N ILE A 163 3.22 9.19 -2.82
CA ILE A 163 2.56 9.77 -3.99
C ILE A 163 2.27 8.63 -4.97
N ILE A 164 0.99 8.43 -5.31
CA ILE A 164 0.54 7.42 -6.26
C ILE A 164 0.20 8.12 -7.57
N ASP A 165 0.90 7.77 -8.65
CA ASP A 165 0.66 8.28 -9.99
C ASP A 165 0.02 7.19 -10.87
N PHE A 166 -1.23 7.42 -11.26
CA PHE A 166 -1.99 6.48 -12.09
C PHE A 166 -1.75 6.67 -13.60
N ASP A 167 -0.98 7.68 -14.04
CA ASP A 167 -0.51 7.81 -15.43
C ASP A 167 0.72 6.92 -15.65
N SER A 168 1.76 7.11 -14.82
CA SER A 168 3.01 6.35 -14.91
C SER A 168 2.97 4.99 -14.23
N MET A 169 1.93 4.72 -13.44
CA MET A 169 1.79 3.52 -12.61
C MET A 169 2.97 3.35 -11.64
N ASP A 170 3.29 4.42 -10.92
CA ASP A 170 4.38 4.47 -9.95
C ASP A 170 3.87 4.92 -8.57
N LEU A 171 4.47 4.34 -7.52
CA LEU A 171 4.42 4.83 -6.15
C LEU A 171 5.76 5.50 -5.84
N PHE A 172 5.72 6.70 -5.26
CA PHE A 172 6.89 7.41 -4.78
C PHE A 172 6.85 7.48 -3.26
N LEU A 173 7.93 7.07 -2.58
CA LEU A 173 8.07 7.12 -1.11
C LEU A 173 9.30 7.93 -0.68
N LYS A 174 9.25 8.60 0.47
CA LYS A 174 10.35 9.40 1.05
C LYS A 174 10.41 9.25 2.56
#